data_AF-A0A2A3E5M0-F1
#
_entry.id   AF-A0A2A3E5M0-F1
#
_cell.length_a   1.000
_cell.length_b   1.000
_cell.length_c   1.000
_cell.angle_alpha   90.00
_cell.angle_beta   90.00
_cell.angle_gamma   90.00
#
_symmetry.space_group_name_H-M   'P 1'
#
loop_
_entity.id
_entity.type
_entity.pdbx_description
1 polymer ?
#
loop_
_entity_poly.entity_id
_entity_poly.type
_entity_poly.pdbx_seq_one_letter_code
_entity_poly.pdbx_strand_id
1 'polypeptide(L)'
;MEGGGVLTAERSPARANLHVAFTEKGEVKERREKFLTAKYGSHQMSLIRKRLAVEMWLFDELEKLYESVNESGKNREVEIDIDELLDMDSDEHRRRFLQELLVDTKKPPHDINKFINDLLEKAKTL
;
A
#
# COMPACT_ATOMS: atom_id res chain seq x y z
N MET A 1 -34.26 17.65 -52.62
CA MET A 1 -34.58 17.25 -51.23
C MET A 1 -34.69 15.73 -51.21
N GLU A 2 -33.61 15.03 -50.88
CA GLU A 2 -33.13 14.71 -49.51
C GLU A 2 -33.99 13.65 -48.82
N GLY A 3 -33.31 12.60 -48.36
CA GLY A 3 -33.89 11.53 -47.54
C GLY A 3 -32.94 10.34 -47.36
N GLY A 4 -31.64 10.61 -47.14
CA GLY A 4 -30.64 9.58 -46.84
C GLY A 4 -30.77 9.07 -45.41
N GLY A 5 -30.68 7.75 -45.25
CA GLY A 5 -30.72 7.09 -43.95
C GLY A 5 -29.48 7.36 -43.11
N VAL A 6 -29.67 7.47 -41.80
CA VAL A 6 -28.59 7.40 -40.81
C VAL A 6 -28.98 6.35 -39.79
N LEU A 7 -28.25 5.24 -39.81
CA LEU A 7 -28.26 4.21 -38.80
C LEU A 7 -27.48 4.76 -37.59
N THR A 8 -28.18 5.30 -36.60
CA THR A 8 -27.55 5.69 -35.34
C THR A 8 -27.33 4.44 -34.49
N ALA A 9 -26.10 3.97 -34.44
CA ALA A 9 -25.66 2.98 -33.47
C ALA A 9 -25.86 3.54 -32.05
N GLU A 10 -26.83 3.00 -31.32
CA GLU A 10 -27.06 3.26 -29.90
C GLU A 10 -25.83 2.79 -29.11
N ARG A 11 -24.95 3.74 -28.80
CA ARG A 11 -23.81 3.52 -27.91
C ARG A 11 -24.33 3.62 -26.47
N SER A 12 -24.32 2.49 -25.76
CA SER A 12 -24.76 2.38 -24.36
C SER A 12 -24.16 3.50 -23.48
N PRO A 13 -24.92 4.11 -22.55
CA PRO A 13 -24.49 5.32 -21.84
C PRO A 13 -23.48 5.07 -20.71
N ALA A 14 -22.81 3.92 -20.67
CA ALA A 14 -22.15 3.44 -19.45
C ALA A 14 -20.73 3.96 -19.20
N ARG A 15 -20.09 4.73 -20.10
CA ARG A 15 -18.65 5.07 -19.95
C ARG A 15 -18.25 6.41 -20.59
N ALA A 16 -18.87 7.51 -20.21
CA ALA A 16 -18.33 8.83 -20.52
C ALA A 16 -18.50 9.76 -19.31
N ASN A 17 -17.42 10.42 -18.91
CA ASN A 17 -17.36 11.51 -17.93
C ASN A 17 -17.09 11.15 -16.46
N LEU A 18 -16.05 10.36 -16.20
CA LEU A 18 -15.28 10.52 -14.95
C LEU A 18 -14.22 11.63 -15.17
N HIS A 19 -14.66 12.87 -15.33
CA HIS A 19 -13.76 14.03 -15.34
C HIS A 19 -13.94 14.81 -14.04
N VAL A 20 -12.92 14.82 -13.20
CA VAL A 20 -12.93 15.47 -11.89
C VAL A 20 -12.42 16.91 -12.02
N ALA A 21 -13.33 17.86 -12.09
CA ALA A 21 -12.99 19.28 -12.10
C ALA A 21 -12.81 19.78 -10.65
N PHE A 22 -11.57 20.11 -10.27
CA PHE A 22 -11.27 20.76 -8.98
C PHE A 22 -11.33 22.28 -9.16
N THR A 23 -12.50 22.87 -8.96
CA THR A 23 -12.73 24.32 -9.18
C THR A 23 -12.48 25.20 -7.96
N GLU A 24 -12.23 24.66 -6.77
CA GLU A 24 -12.26 25.46 -5.53
C GLU A 24 -11.04 25.20 -4.64
N LYS A 25 -10.23 26.25 -4.36
CA LYS A 25 -8.87 26.16 -3.81
C LYS A 25 -8.74 25.69 -2.33
N GLY A 26 -9.84 25.53 -1.59
CA GLY A 26 -9.82 25.24 -0.13
C GLY A 26 -10.15 23.80 0.27
N GLU A 27 -11.16 23.18 -0.36
CA GLU A 27 -11.66 21.81 -0.06
C GLU A 27 -10.94 20.69 -0.85
N VAL A 28 -9.84 21.04 -1.52
CA VAL A 28 -9.22 20.21 -2.55
C VAL A 28 -8.60 18.94 -1.99
N LYS A 29 -8.07 18.96 -0.76
CA LYS A 29 -7.28 17.84 -0.23
C LYS A 29 -8.13 16.57 -0.02
N GLU A 30 -9.22 16.68 0.73
CA GLU A 30 -10.12 15.55 1.01
C GLU A 30 -10.80 15.03 -0.26
N ARG A 31 -11.19 15.93 -1.19
CA ARG A 31 -11.73 15.53 -2.49
C ARG A 31 -10.66 14.80 -3.32
N ARG A 32 -9.43 15.31 -3.39
CA ARG A 32 -8.32 14.65 -4.12
C ARG A 32 -8.08 13.23 -3.61
N GLU A 33 -8.05 13.03 -2.30
CA GLU A 33 -7.88 11.70 -1.69
C GLU A 33 -8.96 10.72 -2.14
N LYS A 34 -10.24 11.15 -2.17
CA LYS A 34 -11.36 10.33 -2.65
C LYS A 34 -11.28 10.02 -4.15
N PHE A 35 -10.61 10.86 -4.95
CA PHE A 35 -10.49 10.67 -6.40
C PHE A 35 -9.27 9.86 -6.83
N LEU A 36 -8.21 9.75 -6.01
CA LEU A 36 -7.02 8.95 -6.33
C LEU A 36 -7.37 7.50 -6.66
N THR A 37 -8.38 6.96 -5.98
CA THR A 37 -8.79 5.56 -6.10
C THR A 37 -10.16 5.36 -6.77
N ALA A 38 -10.87 6.44 -7.12
CA ALA A 38 -12.23 6.37 -7.69
C ALA A 38 -12.33 5.58 -9.01
N LYS A 39 -11.20 5.36 -9.70
CA LYS A 39 -11.14 4.53 -10.92
C LYS A 39 -11.17 3.01 -10.67
N TYR A 40 -10.94 2.57 -9.43
CA TYR A 40 -10.83 1.14 -9.09
C TYR A 40 -12.17 0.56 -8.61
N GLY A 41 -12.51 -0.63 -9.10
CA GLY A 41 -13.70 -1.36 -8.66
C GLY A 41 -13.58 -1.91 -7.23
N SER A 42 -14.69 -2.43 -6.69
CA SER A 42 -14.79 -2.93 -5.30
C SER A 42 -13.65 -3.88 -4.90
N HIS A 43 -13.32 -4.87 -5.74
CA HIS A 43 -12.25 -5.83 -5.45
C HIS A 43 -10.86 -5.18 -5.38
N GLN A 44 -10.50 -4.37 -6.39
CA GLN A 44 -9.24 -3.64 -6.41
C GLN A 44 -9.12 -2.66 -5.23
N MET A 45 -10.22 -1.97 -4.91
CA MET A 45 -10.27 -1.11 -3.73
C MET A 45 -10.08 -1.90 -2.43
N SER A 46 -10.61 -3.13 -2.35
CA SER A 46 -10.37 -4.02 -1.21
C SER A 46 -8.89 -4.40 -1.09
N LEU A 47 -8.22 -4.73 -2.19
CA LEU A 47 -6.79 -5.05 -2.20
C LEU A 47 -5.95 -3.84 -1.79
N ILE A 48 -6.23 -2.66 -2.35
CA ILE A 48 -5.55 -1.40 -1.98
C ILE A 48 -5.67 -1.14 -0.48
N ARG A 49 -6.88 -1.27 0.09
CA ARG A 49 -7.09 -1.08 1.54
C ARG A 49 -6.34 -2.09 2.39
N LYS A 50 -6.33 -3.37 1.98
CA LYS A 50 -5.57 -4.41 2.69
C LYS A 50 -4.08 -4.10 2.66
N ARG A 51 -3.53 -3.78 1.49
CA ARG A 51 -2.12 -3.40 1.34
C ARG A 51 -1.80 -2.22 2.24
N LEU A 52 -2.56 -1.13 2.16
CA LEU A 52 -2.35 0.05 2.99
C LEU A 52 -2.38 -0.26 4.49
N ALA A 53 -3.26 -1.17 4.94
CA ALA A 53 -3.31 -1.57 6.34
C ALA A 53 -2.04 -2.32 6.79
N VAL A 54 -1.44 -3.13 5.91
CA VAL A 54 -0.15 -3.79 6.18
C VAL A 54 1.00 -2.78 6.18
N GLU A 55 1.04 -1.87 5.20
CA GLU A 55 2.07 -0.81 5.09
C GLU A 55 2.05 0.11 6.32
N MET A 56 0.86 0.55 6.75
CA MET A 56 0.73 1.38 7.96
C MET A 56 1.18 0.64 9.22
N TRP A 57 0.76 -0.62 9.38
CA TRP A 57 1.19 -1.43 10.52
C TRP A 57 2.72 -1.64 10.53
N LEU A 58 3.32 -1.88 9.36
CA LEU A 58 4.76 -2.05 9.20
C LEU A 58 5.51 -0.79 9.65
N PHE A 59 5.05 0.39 9.21
CA PHE A 59 5.62 1.67 9.62
C PHE A 59 5.56 1.86 11.14
N ASP A 60 4.39 1.67 11.76
CA ASP A 60 4.20 1.82 13.20
C ASP A 60 5.08 0.83 14.02
N GLU A 61 5.18 -0.43 13.59
CA GLU A 61 5.97 -1.42 14.32
C GLU A 61 7.48 -1.25 14.11
N LEU A 62 7.92 -0.83 12.92
CA LEU A 62 9.32 -0.46 12.69
C LEU A 62 9.71 0.73 13.55
N GLU A 63 8.85 1.76 13.64
CA GLU A 63 9.08 2.91 14.52
C GLU A 63 9.32 2.45 15.97
N LYS A 64 8.42 1.63 16.54
CA LYS A 64 8.58 1.08 17.90
C LYS A 64 9.84 0.23 18.11
N LEU A 65 10.27 -0.46 17.05
CA LEU A 65 11.48 -1.29 17.08
C LEU A 65 12.73 -0.40 17.17
N TYR A 66 12.73 0.76 16.51
CA TYR A 66 13.86 1.69 16.44
C TYR A 66 13.80 2.89 17.39
N GLU A 67 12.65 3.23 17.98
CA GLU A 67 12.51 4.32 18.98
C GLU A 67 13.46 4.13 20.18
N SER A 68 13.73 2.88 20.59
CA SER A 68 14.70 2.58 21.66
C SER A 68 16.16 2.73 21.22
N VAL A 69 16.43 2.75 19.91
CA VAL A 69 17.78 2.85 19.33
C VAL A 69 18.20 4.31 19.18
N ASN A 70 17.24 5.24 19.09
CA ASN A 70 17.47 6.68 18.95
C ASN A 70 18.27 7.31 20.10
N GLU A 71 18.25 6.73 21.30
CA GLU A 71 19.07 7.20 22.43
C GLU A 71 20.58 6.99 22.23
N SER A 72 20.98 6.19 21.23
CA SER A 72 22.38 5.80 20.98
C SER A 72 23.02 6.37 19.70
N GLY A 73 22.36 7.30 19.00
CA GLY A 73 23.00 8.14 17.98
C GLY A 73 23.32 7.48 16.63
N LYS A 74 22.73 6.31 16.31
CA LYS A 74 22.79 5.71 14.97
C LYS A 74 21.36 5.51 14.45
N ASN A 75 20.83 6.51 13.76
CA ASN A 75 19.61 6.37 12.96
C ASN A 75 19.98 5.65 11.67
N ARG A 76 19.80 4.33 11.63
CA ARG A 76 19.73 3.62 10.36
C ARG A 76 18.27 3.66 9.94
N GLU A 77 17.99 4.33 8.83
CA GLU A 77 16.68 4.32 8.20
C GLU A 77 16.54 2.95 7.53
N VAL A 78 15.79 2.06 8.17
CA VAL A 78 15.49 0.72 7.64
C VAL A 78 14.09 0.77 7.04
N GLU A 79 14.03 0.62 5.73
CA GLU A 79 12.79 0.50 4.95
C GLU A 79 12.63 -0.97 4.52
N ILE A 80 11.39 -1.46 4.55
CA ILE A 80 11.05 -2.83 4.15
C ILE A 80 10.02 -2.75 3.04
N ASP A 81 10.37 -3.20 1.84
CA ASP A 81 9.48 -3.26 0.69
C ASP A 81 8.57 -4.50 0.75
N ILE A 82 7.25 -4.28 0.89
CA ILE A 82 6.27 -5.37 0.91
C ILE A 82 6.24 -6.11 -0.43
N ASP A 83 6.35 -5.40 -1.56
CA ASP A 83 6.34 -6.03 -2.88
C ASP A 83 7.54 -6.99 -3.04
N GLU A 84 8.73 -6.59 -2.59
CA GLU A 84 9.94 -7.43 -2.63
C GLU A 84 9.76 -8.70 -1.78
N LEU A 85 9.16 -8.57 -0.58
CA LEU A 85 8.85 -9.73 0.24
C LEU A 85 7.84 -10.67 -0.43
N LEU A 86 6.82 -10.12 -1.10
CA LEU A 86 5.79 -10.91 -1.78
C LEU A 86 6.36 -11.65 -3.00
N ASP A 87 7.36 -11.09 -3.67
CA ASP A 87 8.05 -11.71 -4.81
C ASP A 87 8.96 -12.90 -4.40
N MET A 88 9.31 -13.04 -3.11
CA MET A 88 10.11 -14.17 -2.63
C MET A 88 9.29 -15.48 -2.52
N ASP A 89 9.87 -16.58 -2.99
CA ASP A 89 9.21 -17.89 -3.12
C ASP A 89 8.93 -18.63 -1.80
N SER A 90 9.54 -18.25 -0.68
CA SER A 90 9.46 -19.04 0.57
C SER A 90 9.55 -18.19 1.84
N ASP A 91 8.73 -18.54 2.84
CA ASP A 91 8.73 -17.92 4.16
C ASP A 91 10.11 -18.00 4.84
N GLU A 92 10.88 -19.06 4.61
CA GLU A 92 12.25 -19.20 5.12
C GLU A 92 13.21 -18.16 4.52
N HIS A 93 13.07 -17.87 3.22
CA HIS A 93 13.86 -16.83 2.55
C HIS A 93 13.46 -15.45 3.05
N ARG A 94 12.15 -15.17 3.13
CA ARG A 94 11.63 -13.90 3.66
C ARG A 94 12.11 -13.66 5.09
N ARG A 95 12.07 -14.68 5.96
CA ARG A 95 12.55 -14.58 7.35
C ARG A 95 14.04 -14.28 7.41
N ARG A 96 14.88 -14.96 6.61
CA ARG A 96 16.34 -14.70 6.61
C ARG A 96 16.66 -13.29 6.13
N PHE A 97 16.04 -12.86 5.04
CA PHE A 97 16.19 -11.50 4.50
C PHE A 97 15.86 -10.44 5.56
N LEU A 98 14.72 -10.60 6.25
CA LEU A 98 14.31 -9.70 7.32
C LEU A 98 15.26 -9.73 8.53
N GLN A 99 15.78 -10.91 8.90
CA GLN A 99 16.76 -11.04 9.98
C GLN A 99 18.08 -10.31 9.65
N GLU A 100 18.55 -10.39 8.41
CA GLU A 100 19.76 -9.68 7.98
C GLU A 100 19.55 -8.16 7.96
N LEU A 101 18.37 -7.71 7.54
CA LEU A 101 18.04 -6.30 7.48
C LEU A 101 17.90 -5.67 8.88
N LEU A 102 17.44 -6.45 9.87
CA LEU A 102 17.21 -6.03 11.26
C LEU A 102 18.36 -6.38 12.21
N VAL A 103 19.51 -6.81 11.69
CA VAL A 103 20.64 -7.29 12.51
C VAL A 103 21.20 -6.24 13.47
N ASP A 104 21.14 -4.95 13.09
CA ASP A 104 21.63 -3.83 13.89
C ASP A 104 20.61 -3.33 14.95
N THR A 105 19.42 -3.92 14.99
CA THR A 105 18.40 -3.55 15.97
C THR A 105 18.84 -3.99 17.38
N LYS A 106 18.84 -3.05 18.34
CA LYS A 106 19.25 -3.32 19.74
C LYS A 106 18.21 -4.06 20.59
N LYS A 107 17.08 -4.45 20.00
CA LYS A 107 15.98 -5.14 20.66
C LYS A 107 16.35 -6.61 20.87
N PRO A 108 15.80 -7.28 21.90
CA PRO A 108 16.11 -8.68 22.14
C PRO A 108 15.66 -9.53 20.94
N PRO A 109 16.34 -10.66 20.65
CA PRO A 109 16.05 -11.51 19.49
C PRO A 109 14.60 -12.02 19.46
N HIS A 110 13.97 -12.16 20.63
CA HIS A 110 12.56 -12.52 20.75
C HIS A 110 11.64 -11.48 20.08
N ASP A 111 11.87 -10.19 20.35
CA ASP A 111 11.01 -9.12 19.82
C ASP A 111 11.19 -8.97 18.31
N ILE A 112 12.43 -9.11 17.82
CA ILE A 112 12.72 -9.12 16.38
C ILE A 112 12.03 -10.32 15.70
N ASN A 113 12.15 -11.52 16.27
CA ASN A 113 11.48 -12.70 15.69
C ASN A 113 9.96 -12.58 15.73
N LYS A 114 9.39 -11.99 16.79
CA LYS A 114 7.96 -11.71 16.87
C LYS A 114 7.52 -10.75 15.76
N PHE A 115 8.22 -9.62 15.61
CA PHE A 115 7.97 -8.67 14.52
C PHE A 115 8.00 -9.34 13.14
N ILE A 116 9.03 -10.15 12.87
CA ILE A 116 9.15 -10.88 11.60
C ILE A 116 7.98 -11.82 11.38
N ASN A 117 7.58 -12.59 12.41
CA ASN A 117 6.43 -13.49 12.29
C ASN A 117 5.14 -12.73 12.00
N ASP A 118 4.87 -11.67 12.76
CA ASP A 118 3.67 -10.85 12.60
C ASP A 118 3.61 -10.21 11.20
N LEU A 119 4.75 -9.76 10.67
CA LEU A 119 4.86 -9.20 9.31
C LEU A 119 4.55 -10.26 8.25
N LEU A 120 5.12 -11.47 8.38
CA LEU A 120 4.86 -12.56 7.42
C LEU A 120 3.40 -13.02 7.47
N GLU A 121 2.78 -13.08 8.64
CA GLU A 121 1.36 -13.40 8.76
C GLU A 121 0.47 -12.35 8.10
N LYS A 122 0.83 -11.06 8.23
CA LYS A 122 0.10 -9.96 7.57
C LYS A 122 0.30 -9.95 6.06
N ALA A 123 1.52 -10.20 5.59
CA ALA A 123 1.84 -10.28 4.16
C ALA A 123 1.03 -11.38 3.46
N LYS A 124 0.73 -12.51 4.12
CA LYS A 124 -0.13 -13.58 3.59
C LYS A 124 -1.59 -13.17 3.33
N THR A 125 -2.02 -12.01 3.83
CA THR A 125 -3.40 -11.51 3.63
C THR A 125 -3.58 -10.70 2.35
N LEU A 126 -2.47 -10.35 1.68
CA LEU A 126 -2.37 -9.59 0.45
C LEU A 126 -2.43 -10.52 -0.76
#